data_AF-A0A875SBJ1-F1
#
_entry.id   AF-A0A875SBJ1-F1
#
_cell.length_a   1.000
_cell.length_b   1.000
_cell.length_c   1.000
_cell.angle_alpha   90.00
_cell.angle_beta   90.00
_cell.angle_gamma   90.00
#
_symmetry.space_group_name_H-M   'P 1'
#
loop_
_entity.id
_entity.type
_entity.pdbx_description
1 polymer ?
#
loop_
_entity_poly.entity_id
_entity_poly.type
_entity_poly.pdbx_seq_one_letter_code
_entity_poly.pdbx_strand_id
1 'polypeptide(L)'
;MDTVDFESTGSDFAVVFKAVNLAVAAVAFFSGLSELFSGVAYTFQGIYVAALGLLIGYLEFKVPPQLYSYCSSFFSFLGRGLIYFLIAILNFHGSAIRIISAFIIFVIAIVYIVLEFVQSIQPPENMQGEQGLSTDGLDDVI
;
A
#
# COMPACT_ATOMS: atom_id res chain seq x y z
N MET A 1 -28.83 -8.48 -23.59
CA MET A 1 -27.70 -9.17 -22.94
C MET A 1 -26.55 -8.22 -23.09
N ASP A 2 -26.38 -7.35 -22.09
CA ASP A 2 -25.26 -6.42 -22.05
C ASP A 2 -24.00 -7.25 -21.92
N THR A 3 -23.16 -7.20 -22.94
CA THR A 3 -21.81 -7.75 -22.88
C THR A 3 -21.08 -6.94 -21.82
N VAL A 4 -20.90 -7.55 -20.66
CA VAL A 4 -20.09 -6.96 -19.58
C VAL A 4 -18.69 -6.82 -20.16
N ASP A 5 -18.31 -5.60 -20.54
CA ASP A 5 -17.02 -5.28 -21.14
C ASP A 5 -15.94 -5.36 -20.04
N PHE A 6 -15.39 -6.56 -19.87
CA PHE A 6 -14.33 -6.87 -18.90
C PHE A 6 -13.01 -6.10 -19.14
N GLU A 7 -12.88 -5.40 -20.26
CA GLU A 7 -11.71 -4.60 -20.62
C GLU A 7 -11.65 -3.25 -19.86
N SER A 8 -12.80 -2.66 -19.52
CA SER A 8 -12.87 -1.42 -18.69
C SER A 8 -12.41 -1.69 -17.25
N THR A 9 -12.79 -2.85 -16.71
CA THR A 9 -12.69 -3.14 -15.28
C THR A 9 -11.24 -3.20 -14.79
N GLY A 10 -10.29 -3.61 -15.64
CA GLY A 10 -8.87 -3.68 -15.28
C GLY A 10 -8.26 -2.33 -14.89
N SER A 11 -8.60 -1.27 -15.63
CA SER A 11 -8.15 0.10 -15.32
C SER A 11 -8.83 0.68 -14.09
N ASP A 12 -10.11 0.35 -13.88
CA ASP A 12 -10.91 0.79 -12.74
C ASP A 12 -10.35 0.21 -11.43
N PHE A 13 -9.93 -1.06 -11.44
CA PHE A 13 -9.30 -1.68 -10.27
C PHE A 13 -8.00 -0.99 -9.87
N ALA A 14 -7.14 -0.63 -10.83
CA ALA A 14 -5.88 0.06 -10.56
C ALA A 14 -6.11 1.42 -9.87
N VAL A 15 -7.09 2.18 -10.34
CA VAL A 15 -7.49 3.47 -9.75
C VAL A 15 -8.04 3.27 -8.33
N VAL A 16 -8.88 2.24 -8.13
CA VAL A 16 -9.43 1.91 -6.80
C VAL A 16 -8.32 1.53 -5.83
N PHE A 17 -7.38 0.68 -6.22
CA PHE A 17 -6.26 0.29 -5.36
C PHE A 17 -5.39 1.49 -4.99
N LYS A 18 -5.06 2.34 -5.97
CA LYS A 18 -4.34 3.59 -5.73
C LYS A 18 -5.08 4.50 -4.76
N ALA A 19 -6.40 4.66 -4.94
CA ALA A 19 -7.23 5.48 -4.07
C ALA A 19 -7.30 4.94 -2.63
N VAL A 20 -7.45 3.61 -2.46
CA VAL A 20 -7.46 2.98 -1.14
C VAL A 20 -6.09 3.12 -0.47
N ASN A 21 -4.99 2.87 -1.19
CA ASN A 21 -3.65 3.03 -0.66
C ASN A 21 -3.39 4.46 -0.18
N LEU A 22 -3.81 5.46 -0.97
CA LEU A 22 -3.69 6.87 -0.62
C LEU A 22 -4.56 7.24 0.58
N ALA A 23 -5.78 6.70 0.66
CA ALA A 23 -6.67 6.91 1.80
C ALA A 23 -6.05 6.34 3.09
N VAL A 24 -5.52 5.12 3.06
CA VAL A 24 -4.85 4.49 4.21
C VAL A 24 -3.60 5.29 4.60
N ALA A 25 -2.80 5.73 3.63
CA ALA A 25 -1.63 6.58 3.88
C ALA A 25 -2.00 7.88 4.58
N ALA A 26 -3.06 8.57 4.12
CA ALA A 26 -3.54 9.79 4.74
C ALA A 26 -4.02 9.55 6.18
N VAL A 27 -4.86 8.52 6.40
CA VAL A 27 -5.38 8.19 7.74
C VAL A 27 -4.23 7.83 8.69
N ALA A 28 -3.26 7.03 8.25
CA ALA A 28 -2.08 6.68 9.04
C ALA A 28 -1.26 7.94 9.40
N PHE A 29 -1.02 8.83 8.44
CA PHE A 29 -0.27 10.06 8.67
C PHE A 29 -0.95 10.98 9.70
N PHE A 30 -2.25 11.26 9.52
CA PHE A 30 -3.02 12.08 10.47
C PHE A 30 -3.14 11.40 11.84
N SER A 31 -3.27 10.07 11.89
CA SER A 31 -3.32 9.34 13.15
C SER A 31 -1.98 9.43 13.90
N GLY A 32 -0.85 9.22 13.22
CA GLY A 32 0.48 9.36 13.80
C GLY A 32 0.78 10.78 14.29
N LEU A 33 0.34 11.80 13.54
CA LEU A 33 0.47 13.20 13.96
C LEU A 33 -0.36 13.52 15.20
N SER A 34 -1.53 12.90 15.36
CA SER A 34 -2.36 13.05 16.56
C SER A 34 -1.72 12.42 17.80
N GLU A 35 -0.93 11.36 17.61
CA GLU A 35 -0.21 10.64 18.66
C GLU A 35 0.96 11.45 19.23
N LEU A 36 1.57 12.32 18.41
CA LEU A 36 2.67 13.20 18.79
C LEU A 36 2.32 14.10 19.98
N PHE A 37 1.05 14.50 20.09
CA PHE A 37 0.55 15.42 21.12
C PHE A 37 0.03 14.72 22.40
N SER A 38 -0.04 13.38 22.42
CA SER A 38 -0.68 12.64 23.53
C SER A 38 0.28 12.20 24.64
N GLY A 39 1.60 12.34 24.47
CA GLY A 39 2.62 12.08 25.50
C GLY A 39 3.92 11.48 24.96
N VAL A 40 5.04 11.68 25.66
CA VAL A 40 6.41 11.31 25.19
C VAL A 40 6.60 9.84 24.83
N ALA A 41 5.91 8.92 25.50
CA ALA A 41 5.96 7.49 25.17
C ALA A 41 5.25 7.18 23.83
N TYR A 42 4.17 7.90 23.54
CA TYR A 42 3.37 7.76 22.32
C TYR A 42 3.91 8.61 21.16
N THR A 43 4.76 9.60 21.45
CA THR A 43 5.44 10.44 20.44
C THR A 43 6.31 9.60 19.50
N PHE A 44 7.10 8.65 20.01
CA PHE A 44 7.93 7.78 19.16
C PHE A 44 7.10 6.86 18.27
N GLN A 45 6.00 6.35 18.83
CA GLN A 45 5.03 5.55 18.08
C GLN A 45 4.38 6.37 16.96
N GLY A 46 3.94 7.59 17.27
CA GLY A 46 3.35 8.50 16.31
C GLY A 46 4.27 8.88 15.16
N ILE A 47 5.54 9.13 15.47
CA ILE A 47 6.57 9.39 14.45
C ILE A 47 6.72 8.17 13.52
N TYR A 48 6.74 6.96 14.08
CA TYR A 48 6.86 5.73 13.29
C TYR A 48 5.65 5.52 12.36
N VAL A 49 4.43 5.67 12.90
CA VAL A 49 3.17 5.58 12.13
C VAL A 49 3.12 6.66 11.04
N ALA A 50 3.48 7.89 11.37
CA ALA A 50 3.46 9.00 10.43
C ALA A 50 4.50 8.82 9.31
N ALA A 51 5.72 8.36 9.65
CA ALA A 51 6.76 8.06 8.68
C ALA A 51 6.35 6.92 7.73
N LEU A 52 5.72 5.86 8.25
CA LEU A 52 5.17 4.79 7.43
C LEU A 52 4.05 5.28 6.50
N GLY A 53 3.10 6.07 7.02
CA GLY A 53 2.04 6.66 6.20
C GLY A 53 2.58 7.53 5.07
N LEU A 54 3.59 8.36 5.37
CA LEU A 54 4.26 9.20 4.37
C LEU A 54 5.04 8.38 3.34
N LEU A 55 5.71 7.29 3.75
CA LEU A 55 6.40 6.37 2.86
C LEU A 55 5.41 5.72 1.88
N ILE A 56 4.28 5.20 2.37
CA ILE A 56 3.25 4.56 1.55
C ILE A 56 2.66 5.56 0.55
N GLY A 57 2.37 6.79 1.00
CA GLY A 57 1.91 7.86 0.13
C GLY A 57 2.95 8.22 -0.95
N TYR A 58 4.22 8.35 -0.57
CA TYR A 58 5.31 8.69 -1.51
C TYR A 58 5.47 7.64 -2.62
N LEU A 59 5.42 6.36 -2.25
CA LEU A 59 5.51 5.23 -3.19
C LEU A 59 4.38 5.19 -4.22
N GLU A 60 3.28 5.85 -3.94
CA GLU A 60 2.13 5.93 -4.86
C GLU A 60 2.29 7.06 -5.90
N PHE A 61 3.13 8.05 -5.63
CA PHE A 61 3.41 9.17 -6.55
C PHE A 61 4.70 8.97 -7.36
N LYS A 62 5.72 8.33 -6.78
CA LYS A 62 6.97 8.02 -7.47
C LYS A 62 7.52 6.67 -7.01
N VAL A 63 7.66 5.75 -7.95
CA VAL A 63 8.40 4.49 -7.73
C VAL A 63 9.82 4.65 -8.25
N PRO A 64 10.81 4.92 -7.38
CA PRO A 64 12.20 4.86 -7.80
C PRO A 64 12.61 3.41 -8.09
N PRO A 65 13.28 3.13 -9.23
CA PRO A 65 13.64 1.77 -9.65
C PRO A 65 14.59 1.06 -8.68
N GLN A 66 15.36 1.82 -7.88
CA GLN A 66 16.29 1.27 -6.89
C GLN A 66 15.56 0.62 -5.69
N LEU A 67 14.29 0.96 -5.43
CA LEU A 67 13.56 0.45 -4.28
C LEU A 67 12.97 -0.94 -4.52
N TYR A 68 12.81 -1.35 -5.79
CA TYR A 68 12.43 -2.72 -6.17
C TYR A 68 13.42 -3.76 -5.63
N SER A 69 14.72 -3.45 -5.65
CA SER A 69 15.76 -4.37 -5.17
C SER A 69 15.80 -4.53 -3.65
N TYR A 70 15.31 -3.54 -2.87
CA TYR A 70 15.41 -3.54 -1.40
C TYR A 70 14.08 -3.73 -0.67
N CYS A 71 12.93 -3.51 -1.33
CA CYS A 71 11.62 -3.54 -0.71
C CYS A 71 10.58 -4.26 -1.56
N SER A 72 10.90 -5.48 -2.00
CA SER A 72 9.96 -6.39 -2.69
C SER A 72 8.63 -6.56 -1.93
N SER A 73 8.64 -6.43 -0.60
CA SER A 73 7.45 -6.45 0.26
C SER A 73 6.48 -5.26 0.01
N PHE A 74 6.96 -4.06 -0.34
CA PHE A 74 6.07 -2.91 -0.63
C PHE A 74 5.41 -2.99 -2.02
N PHE A 75 5.94 -3.84 -2.91
CA PHE A 75 5.46 -4.07 -4.27
C PHE A 75 4.57 -5.31 -4.40
N SER A 76 4.37 -6.08 -3.32
CA SER A 76 3.46 -7.23 -3.25
C SER A 76 2.18 -6.85 -2.47
N PHE A 77 1.03 -7.39 -2.89
CA PHE A 77 -0.24 -7.22 -2.18
C PHE A 77 -0.15 -7.72 -0.73
N LEU A 78 0.51 -8.86 -0.51
CA LEU A 78 0.77 -9.42 0.80
C LEU A 78 1.57 -8.47 1.71
N GLY A 79 2.65 -7.88 1.19
CA GLY A 79 3.52 -7.05 2.02
C GLY A 79 2.89 -5.70 2.37
N ARG A 80 2.09 -5.10 1.47
CA ARG A 80 1.25 -3.93 1.81
C ARG A 80 0.20 -4.29 2.87
N GLY A 81 -0.44 -5.45 2.75
CA GLY A 81 -1.38 -5.97 3.75
C GLY A 81 -0.74 -6.12 5.14
N LEU A 82 0.46 -6.70 5.22
CA LEU A 82 1.21 -6.84 6.48
C LEU A 82 1.59 -5.49 7.11
N ILE A 83 1.96 -4.49 6.30
CA ILE A 83 2.29 -3.14 6.79
C ILE A 83 1.03 -2.46 7.34
N TYR A 84 -0.10 -2.56 6.64
CA TYR A 84 -1.38 -2.04 7.13
C TYR A 84 -1.82 -2.72 8.44
N PHE A 85 -1.59 -4.02 8.55
CA PHE A 85 -1.85 -4.79 9.77
C PHE A 85 -1.00 -4.30 10.95
N LEU A 86 0.29 -4.05 10.70
CA LEU A 86 1.20 -3.49 11.70
C LEU A 86 0.75 -2.09 12.16
N ILE A 87 0.40 -1.20 11.21
CA ILE A 87 -0.10 0.15 11.50
C ILE A 87 -1.39 0.09 12.34
N ALA A 88 -2.30 -0.83 12.01
CA ALA A 88 -3.56 -1.00 12.72
C ALA A 88 -3.35 -1.45 14.17
N ILE A 89 -2.50 -2.45 14.41
CA ILE A 89 -2.19 -2.92 15.77
C ILE A 89 -1.52 -1.81 16.57
N LEU A 90 -0.60 -1.07 15.96
CA LEU A 90 0.11 0.01 16.62
C LEU A 90 -0.86 1.15 17.02
N ASN A 91 -1.87 1.45 16.18
CA ASN A 91 -2.92 2.42 16.48
C ASN A 91 -4.06 1.89 17.37
N PHE A 92 -3.99 0.64 17.86
CA PHE A 92 -5.03 0.03 18.70
C PHE A 92 -5.01 0.53 20.16
N HIS A 93 -4.70 1.81 20.36
CA HIS A 93 -4.53 2.44 21.66
C HIS A 93 -5.04 3.89 21.63
N GLY A 94 -5.67 4.32 22.73
CA GLY A 94 -6.07 5.71 22.96
C GLY A 94 -7.57 5.95 22.80
N SER A 95 -7.92 7.08 22.17
CA SER A 95 -9.31 7.55 22.02
C SER A 95 -10.17 6.63 21.13
N ALA A 96 -11.47 6.55 21.41
CA ALA A 96 -12.44 5.73 20.68
C ALA A 96 -12.43 5.98 19.16
N ILE A 97 -12.20 7.22 18.72
CA ILE A 97 -12.10 7.57 17.30
C ILE A 97 -10.89 6.89 16.63
N ARG A 98 -9.78 6.75 17.36
CA ARG A 98 -8.54 6.15 16.84
C ARG A 98 -8.68 4.63 16.72
N ILE A 99 -9.33 4.00 17.69
CA ILE A 99 -9.67 2.58 17.64
C ILE A 99 -10.54 2.27 16.42
N ILE A 100 -11.53 3.12 16.11
CA ILE A 100 -12.38 2.95 14.93
C ILE A 100 -11.57 3.07 13.63
N SER A 101 -10.72 4.10 13.51
CA SER A 101 -9.84 4.24 12.33
C SER A 101 -8.85 3.07 12.19
N ALA A 102 -8.30 2.58 13.31
CA ALA A 102 -7.40 1.43 13.33
C ALA A 102 -8.12 0.15 12.87
N PHE A 103 -9.38 -0.04 13.29
CA PHE A 103 -10.20 -1.17 12.87
C PHE A 103 -10.51 -1.15 11.37
N ILE A 104 -10.76 0.02 10.78
CA ILE A 104 -10.96 0.15 9.33
C ILE A 104 -9.69 -0.26 8.58
N ILE A 105 -8.52 0.23 9.01
CA ILE A 105 -7.23 -0.13 8.40
C ILE A 105 -6.96 -1.63 8.57
N PHE A 106 -7.33 -2.22 9.71
CA PHE A 106 -7.20 -3.65 9.97
C PHE A 106 -8.02 -4.50 9.00
N VAL A 107 -9.27 -4.10 8.73
CA VAL A 107 -10.12 -4.80 7.74
C VAL A 107 -9.50 -4.69 6.35
N ILE A 108 -9.02 -3.51 5.96
CA ILE A 108 -8.34 -3.30 4.67
C ILE A 108 -7.09 -4.18 4.57
N ALA A 109 -6.31 -4.29 5.65
CA ALA A 109 -5.12 -5.15 5.71
C ALA A 109 -5.47 -6.61 5.41
N ILE A 110 -6.52 -7.14 6.04
CA ILE A 110 -7.00 -8.51 5.80
C ILE A 110 -7.44 -8.68 4.34
N VAL A 111 -8.18 -7.72 3.79
CA VAL A 111 -8.61 -7.76 2.38
C VAL A 111 -7.39 -7.84 1.45
N TYR A 112 -6.34 -7.06 1.69
CA TYR A 112 -5.11 -7.11 0.88
C TYR A 112 -4.38 -8.45 1.01
N ILE A 113 -4.34 -9.05 2.21
CA ILE A 113 -3.76 -10.38 2.43
C ILE A 113 -4.57 -11.46 1.68
N VAL A 114 -5.90 -11.36 1.69
CA VAL A 114 -6.78 -12.31 1.00
C VAL A 114 -6.67 -12.15 -0.52
N LEU A 115 -6.54 -10.92 -1.02
CA LEU A 115 -6.39 -10.64 -2.44
C LEU A 115 -5.11 -11.25 -3.04
N GLU A 116 -4.04 -11.45 -2.25
CA GLU A 116 -2.85 -12.20 -2.70
C GLU A 116 -3.19 -13.63 -3.13
N PHE A 117 -4.14 -14.29 -2.45
CA PHE A 117 -4.55 -15.66 -2.79
C PHE A 117 -5.49 -15.71 -4.01
N VAL A 118 -6.07 -14.58 -4.40
CA VAL A 118 -6.88 -14.44 -5.62
C VAL A 118 -5.98 -13.93 -6.74
N GLN A 119 -5.17 -14.82 -7.32
CA GLN A 119 -4.20 -14.51 -8.39
C GLN A 119 -4.85 -14.14 -9.75
N SER A 120 -6.04 -13.53 -9.77
CA SER A 120 -6.83 -13.24 -10.98
C SER A 120 -6.81 -11.77 -11.42
N ILE A 121 -6.15 -10.88 -10.68
CA ILE A 121 -6.04 -9.45 -11.03
C ILE A 121 -4.58 -9.18 -11.32
N GLN A 122 -4.25 -8.86 -12.57
CA GLN A 122 -2.90 -8.42 -12.93
C GLN A 122 -2.56 -7.19 -12.09
N PRO A 123 -1.40 -7.19 -11.38
CA PRO A 123 -0.98 -6.04 -10.61
C PRO A 123 -0.88 -4.80 -11.53
N PRO A 124 -1.37 -3.63 -11.10
CA PRO A 124 -1.15 -2.40 -11.85
C PRO A 124 0.34 -2.15 -12.08
N GLU A 125 0.69 -1.39 -13.12
CA GLU A 125 2.07 -1.05 -13.55
C GLU A 125 3.01 -0.66 -12.40
N ASN A 126 2.47 -0.08 -11.33
CA ASN A 126 3.18 0.29 -10.10
C ASN A 126 3.65 -0.91 -9.23
N MET A 127 3.34 -2.15 -9.62
CA MET A 127 3.70 -3.43 -8.99
C MET A 127 4.28 -4.44 -10.00
N GLN A 128 4.42 -4.04 -11.26
CA GLN A 128 5.09 -4.83 -12.29
C GLN A 128 6.58 -4.48 -12.26
N GLY A 129 7.31 -5.20 -11.41
CA GLY A 129 8.76 -5.24 -11.55
C GLY A 129 9.08 -5.79 -12.93
N GLU A 130 9.66 -4.93 -13.77
CA GLU A 130 10.45 -5.32 -14.94
C GLU A 130 9.66 -5.77 -16.20
N GLN A 131 9.12 -4.80 -16.94
CA GLN A 131 8.98 -4.89 -18.42
C GLN A 131 9.82 -3.82 -19.12
N GLY A 132 11.07 -3.62 -18.68
CA GLY A 132 11.93 -2.57 -19.23
C GLY A 132 13.39 -2.94 -19.43
N LEU A 133 13.80 -4.19 -19.16
CA LEU A 133 15.20 -4.61 -19.24
C LEU A 133 15.41 -5.98 -19.91
N SER A 134 14.43 -6.50 -20.65
CA SER A 134 14.76 -7.40 -21.75
C SER A 134 15.52 -6.57 -22.76
N THR A 135 16.83 -6.72 -22.73
CA THR A 135 17.78 -6.16 -23.68
C THR A 135 17.53 -6.85 -25.02
N ASP A 136 16.45 -6.43 -25.68
CA ASP A 136 16.07 -6.72 -27.06
C ASP A 136 17.00 -5.96 -28.00
N GLY A 137 18.30 -6.28 -27.92
CA GLY A 137 19.33 -5.55 -28.64
C GLY A 137 20.71 -6.20 -28.67
N LEU A 138 20.83 -7.49 -28.38
CA LEU A 138 22.12 -8.21 -28.49
C LEU A 138 22.09 -9.53 -29.27
N ASP A 139 20.96 -9.93 -29.88
CA ASP A 139 20.89 -11.16 -30.68
C ASP A 139 21.14 -10.97 -32.20
N ASP A 140 21.56 -9.77 -32.64
CA ASP A 140 21.83 -9.48 -34.06
C ASP A 140 23.34 -9.51 -34.44
N VAL A 141 24.24 -9.99 -33.59
CA VAL A 141 25.69 -10.07 -33.91
C VAL A 141 26.34 -11.37 -33.44
N ILE A 142 25.97 -12.52 -34.04
CA ILE A 142 26.91 -13.64 -34.30
C ILE A 142 26.50 -14.36 -35.58
#